data_AF-A0A238YEF9-F1
#
_entry.id   AF-A0A238YEF9-F1
#
_cell.length_a   1.000
_cell.length_b   1.000
_cell.length_c   1.000
_cell.angle_alpha   90.00
_cell.angle_beta   90.00
_cell.angle_gamma   90.00
#
_symmetry.space_group_name_H-M   'P 1'
#
loop_
_entity.id
_entity.type
_entity.pdbx_description
1 polymer ?
#
loop_
_entity_poly.entity_id
_entity_poly.type
_entity_poly.pdbx_seq_one_letter_code
_entity_poly.pdbx_strand_id
1 'polypeptide(L)'
;MFDEDTWFLLVQHRSKGKTDVESFSDYFAAARAYNEAEHRYKSQLSSTDADVDVLLVGAASLDLVKERYPSYFGEATSKADRVTGLLNTMQPVPAQ
;
A
#
# COMPACT_ATOMS: atom_id res chain seq x y z
N MET A 1 3.09 24.47 0.00
CA MET A 1 3.10 23.47 1.08
C MET A 1 2.35 22.28 0.55
N PHE A 2 2.94 21.08 0.57
CA PHE A 2 2.18 19.88 0.24
C PHE A 2 1.36 19.56 1.48
N ASP A 3 0.08 19.95 1.44
CA ASP A 3 -0.90 19.61 2.45
C ASP A 3 -1.07 18.09 2.43
N GLU A 4 -0.50 17.40 3.41
CA GLU A 4 -0.86 16.02 3.71
C GLU A 4 -2.19 16.07 4.47
N ASP A 5 -3.28 16.38 3.76
CA ASP A 5 -4.63 16.56 4.33
C ASP A 5 -5.14 15.29 5.04
N THR A 6 -4.56 14.13 4.74
CA THR A 6 -5.05 12.85 5.26
C THR A 6 -3.90 11.87 5.50
N TRP A 7 -3.99 11.18 6.63
CA TRP A 7 -3.10 10.11 7.04
C TRP A 7 -3.76 8.78 6.75
N PHE A 8 -3.02 7.86 6.13
CA PHE A 8 -3.48 6.52 5.79
C PHE A 8 -2.66 5.49 6.54
N LEU A 9 -3.33 4.71 7.38
CA LEU A 9 -2.78 3.53 8.02
C LEU A 9 -3.02 2.32 7.12
N LEU A 10 -1.92 1.66 6.73
CA LEU A 10 -1.88 0.47 5.90
C LEU A 10 -1.49 -0.70 6.78
N VAL A 11 -2.32 -1.74 6.81
CA VAL A 11 -2.02 -3.01 7.48
C VAL A 11 -2.06 -4.11 6.45
N GLN A 12 -0.89 -4.56 6.01
CA GLN A 12 -0.76 -5.67 5.08
C GLN A 12 -0.72 -6.99 5.82
N HIS A 13 -1.58 -7.93 5.41
CA HIS A 13 -1.60 -9.32 5.84
C HIS A 13 -1.11 -10.22 4.71
N ARG A 14 0.17 -10.60 4.73
CA ARG A 14 0.82 -11.37 3.65
C ARG A 14 0.19 -12.76 3.47
N SER A 15 -0.04 -13.52 4.55
CA SER A 15 -0.75 -14.82 4.44
C SER A 15 -2.16 -14.75 3.86
N LYS A 16 -2.78 -13.55 3.85
CA LYS A 16 -4.14 -13.34 3.33
C LYS A 16 -4.17 -12.63 1.99
N GLY A 17 -3.03 -12.17 1.47
CA GLY A 17 -2.95 -11.34 0.27
C GLY A 17 -3.85 -10.10 0.35
N LYS A 18 -4.03 -9.53 1.54
CA LYS A 18 -4.99 -8.46 1.81
C LYS A 18 -4.32 -7.30 2.53
N THR A 19 -4.73 -6.08 2.20
CA THR A 19 -4.35 -4.89 2.94
C THR A 19 -5.58 -4.14 3.42
N ASP A 20 -5.61 -3.91 4.72
CA ASP A 20 -6.58 -3.06 5.39
C ASP A 20 -6.07 -1.62 5.39
N VAL A 21 -6.96 -0.68 5.11
CA VAL A 21 -6.64 0.74 4.98
C VAL A 21 -7.60 1.54 5.83
N GLU A 22 -7.06 2.38 6.70
CA GLU A 22 -7.82 3.33 7.50
C GLU A 22 -7.31 4.75 7.23
N SER A 23 -8.22 5.71 7.09
CA SER A 23 -7.88 7.11 6.79
C SER A 23 -8.25 8.03 7.96
N PHE A 24 -7.37 8.96 8.29
CA PHE A 24 -7.51 9.89 9.40
C PHE A 24 -7.18 11.31 8.96
N SER A 25 -8.04 12.26 9.31
CA SER A 25 -7.79 13.69 9.08
C SER A 25 -6.95 14.33 10.18
N ASP A 26 -6.82 13.66 11.34
CA ASP A 26 -6.07 14.12 12.50
C ASP A 26 -4.83 13.26 12.72
N TYR A 27 -3.68 13.91 12.84
CA TYR A 27 -2.40 13.23 13.03
C TYR A 27 -2.32 12.45 14.35
N PHE A 28 -2.87 12.98 15.45
CA PHE A 28 -2.81 12.29 16.75
C PHE A 28 -3.68 11.04 16.75
N ALA A 29 -4.85 11.08 16.11
CA ALA A 29 -5.69 9.91 15.88
C ALA A 29 -4.96 8.87 15.04
N ALA A 30 -4.30 9.29 13.96
CA ALA A 30 -3.55 8.40 13.08
C ALA A 30 -2.36 7.74 13.80
N ALA A 31 -1.57 8.52 14.55
CA ALA A 31 -0.44 8.02 15.32
C ALA A 31 -0.88 7.06 16.44
N ARG A 32 -2.03 7.33 17.06
CA ARG A 32 -2.62 6.42 18.05
C ARG A 32 -3.04 5.10 17.39
N ALA A 33 -3.75 5.16 16.27
CA ALA A 33 -4.17 3.96 15.53
C ALA A 33 -2.96 3.13 15.07
N TYR A 34 -1.89 3.78 14.61
CA TYR A 34 -0.63 3.13 14.28
C TYR A 34 -0.02 2.39 15.48
N ASN A 35 0.13 3.05 16.63
CA ASN A 35 0.63 2.41 17.84
C ASN A 35 -0.25 1.24 18.30
N GLU A 36 -1.57 1.37 18.20
CA GLU A 36 -2.51 0.29 18.52
C GLU A 36 -2.36 -0.90 17.55
N ALA A 37 -2.16 -0.64 16.26
CA ALA A 37 -1.91 -1.66 15.25
C ALA A 37 -0.56 -2.36 15.47
N GLU A 38 0.52 -1.62 15.69
CA GLU A 38 1.83 -2.20 16.01
C GLU A 38 1.75 -3.06 17.28
N HIS A 39 1.07 -2.60 18.31
CA HIS A 39 0.93 -3.38 19.55
C HIS A 39 0.08 -4.64 19.32
N ARG A 40 -1.00 -4.54 18.55
CA ARG A 40 -1.87 -5.67 18.20
C ARG A 40 -1.13 -6.74 17.39
N TYR A 41 -0.25 -6.33 16.48
CA TYR A 41 0.49 -7.23 15.60
C TYR A 41 1.94 -7.46 16.02
N LYS A 42 2.36 -7.00 17.21
CA LYS A 42 3.74 -7.05 17.71
C LYS A 42 4.39 -8.44 17.58
N SER A 43 3.65 -9.49 17.92
CA SER A 43 4.12 -10.87 17.83
C SER A 43 4.30 -11.36 16.38
N GLN A 44 3.56 -10.79 15.43
CA GLN A 44 3.64 -11.11 14.00
C GLN A 44 4.66 -10.24 13.27
N LEU A 45 4.93 -9.02 13.77
CA LEU A 45 5.95 -8.09 13.25
C LEU A 45 7.38 -8.49 13.63
N SER A 46 7.56 -9.15 14.79
CA SER A 46 8.89 -9.48 15.34
C SER A 46 9.49 -10.78 14.78
N SER A 47 8.78 -11.49 13.91
CA SER A 47 9.26 -12.71 13.28
C SER A 47 10.14 -12.39 12.07
N THR A 48 11.19 -13.19 11.84
CA THR A 48 12.06 -13.09 10.66
C THR A 48 11.27 -13.22 9.34
N ASP A 49 10.09 -13.84 9.41
CA ASP A 49 9.09 -13.91 8.34
C ASP A 49 7.80 -13.25 8.86
N ALA A 50 7.82 -11.92 8.99
CA ALA A 50 6.68 -11.18 9.51
C ALA A 50 5.48 -11.29 8.56
N ASP A 51 4.39 -11.88 9.07
CA ASP A 51 3.16 -12.10 8.31
C ASP A 51 2.36 -10.81 8.11
N VAL A 52 2.57 -9.85 9.00
CA VAL A 52 1.86 -8.58 9.01
C VAL A 52 2.87 -7.45 8.94
N ASP A 53 2.55 -6.44 8.14
CA ASP A 53 3.31 -5.20 8.05
C ASP A 53 2.36 -4.00 8.27
N VAL A 54 2.82 -3.00 9.02
CA VAL A 54 2.03 -1.83 9.40
C VAL A 54 2.79 -0.58 8.98
N LEU A 55 2.13 0.30 8.23
CA LEU A 55 2.73 1.51 7.69
C LEU A 55 1.75 2.68 7.82
N LEU A 56 2.21 3.82 8.33
CA LEU A 56 1.44 5.07 8.38
C LEU A 56 2.05 6.09 7.42
N VAL A 57 1.24 6.64 6.51
CA VAL A 57 1.69 7.59 5.49
C VAL A 57 0.75 8.80 5.36
N GLY A 58 1.32 9.98 5.19
CA GLY A 58 0.58 11.18 4.78
C GLY A 58 0.42 11.22 3.25
N ALA A 59 -0.78 11.52 2.77
CA ALA A 59 -1.05 11.70 1.35
C ALA A 59 -2.32 12.53 1.10
N ALA A 60 -2.39 13.14 -0.09
CA ALA A 60 -3.60 13.86 -0.51
C ALA A 60 -4.76 12.93 -0.86
N SER A 61 -4.50 11.66 -1.22
CA SER A 61 -5.53 10.69 -1.59
C SER A 61 -5.03 9.25 -1.48
N LEU A 62 -5.97 8.31 -1.37
CA LEU A 62 -5.67 6.88 -1.37
C LEU A 62 -5.05 6.41 -2.69
N ASP A 63 -5.42 6.99 -3.83
CA ASP A 63 -4.81 6.66 -5.13
C ASP A 63 -3.31 7.00 -5.16
N LEU A 64 -2.92 8.14 -4.57
CA LEU A 64 -1.50 8.49 -4.44
C LEU A 64 -0.76 7.52 -3.53
N VAL A 65 -1.41 7.03 -2.46
CA VAL A 65 -0.84 6.00 -1.59
C VAL A 65 -0.66 4.68 -2.35
N LYS A 66 -1.64 4.27 -3.17
CA LYS A 66 -1.53 3.07 -4.02
C LYS A 66 -0.43 3.18 -5.07
N GLU A 67 -0.26 4.35 -5.66
CA GLU A 67 0.80 4.63 -6.64
C GLU A 67 2.19 4.57 -6.01
N ARG A 68 2.36 5.15 -4.81
CA ARG A 68 3.65 5.18 -4.09
C ARG A 68 3.99 3.88 -3.38
N TYR A 69 2.99 3.15 -2.90
CA TYR A 69 3.15 1.92 -2.12
C TYR A 69 2.42 0.72 -2.75
N PRO A 70 2.64 0.40 -4.03
CA PRO A 70 1.90 -0.64 -4.73
C PRO A 70 2.14 -2.04 -4.14
N SER A 71 3.27 -2.26 -3.46
CA SER A 71 3.60 -3.50 -2.76
C SER A 71 2.65 -3.81 -1.61
N TYR A 72 2.00 -2.80 -1.02
CA TYR A 72 1.00 -3.01 0.02
C TYR A 72 -0.33 -3.47 -0.58
N PHE A 73 -0.71 -3.03 -1.77
CA PHE A 73 -2.04 -3.30 -2.33
C PHE A 73 -2.13 -4.52 -3.25
N GLY A 74 -1.02 -5.22 -3.48
CA GLY A 74 -0.95 -6.30 -4.44
C GLY A 74 -0.69 -7.65 -3.82
N GLU A 75 -1.59 -8.60 -4.06
CA GLU A 75 -1.25 -9.94 -4.53
C GLU A 75 -2.26 -10.36 -5.63
N ALA A 76 -1.79 -10.96 -6.73
CA ALA A 76 -2.57 -11.53 -7.87
C ALA A 76 -2.98 -10.65 -9.08
N THR A 77 -2.12 -9.75 -9.58
CA THR A 77 -1.95 -9.70 -11.05
C THR A 77 -0.78 -10.59 -11.37
N SER A 78 -1.08 -11.80 -11.83
CA SER A 78 -0.19 -12.67 -12.60
C SER A 78 0.84 -11.82 -13.34
N LYS A 79 2.10 -12.28 -13.40
CA LYS A 79 3.11 -11.70 -14.33
C LYS A 79 2.54 -11.45 -15.75
N ALA A 80 1.46 -12.13 -16.14
CA ALA A 80 0.66 -11.88 -17.33
C ALA A 80 0.09 -10.44 -17.46
N ASP A 81 -0.45 -9.82 -16.40
CA ASP A 81 -1.10 -8.50 -16.51
C ASP A 81 -0.11 -7.34 -16.68
N ARG A 82 1.07 -7.43 -16.04
CA ARG A 82 2.16 -6.48 -16.29
C ARG A 82 2.73 -6.59 -17.71
N VAL A 83 2.68 -7.77 -18.32
CA VAL A 83 3.13 -7.99 -19.69
C VAL A 83 2.08 -7.48 -20.69
N THR A 84 0.78 -7.61 -20.42
CA THR A 84 -0.27 -7.03 -21.29
C THR A 84 -0.24 -5.50 -21.31
N GLY A 85 0.03 -4.84 -20.18
CA GLY A 85 0.19 -3.37 -20.13
C GLY A 85 1.40 -2.85 -20.92
N LEU A 86 2.51 -3.61 -20.93
CA LEU A 86 3.71 -3.25 -21.68
C LEU A 86 3.62 -3.61 -23.17
N LEU A 87 2.89 -4.68 -23.53
CA LEU A 87 2.67 -5.06 -24.93
C LEU A 87 1.68 -4.13 -25.65
N ASN A 88 0.70 -3.56 -24.93
CA ASN A 88 -0.30 -2.67 -25.54
C ASN A 88 0.19 -1.22 -25.74
N THR A 89 1.37 -0.88 -25.21
CA THR A 89 2.03 0.43 -25.40
C THR A 89 3.09 0.42 -26.50
N MET A 90 3.40 -0.76 -27.08
CA MET A 90 4.16 -0.85 -28.32
C MET A 90 3.20 -0.78 -29.50
N GLN A 91 2.79 0.43 -29.88
CA GLN A 91 2.27 0.63 -31.23
C GLN A 91 3.35 0.17 -32.22
N PRO A 92 3.03 -0.68 -33.22
CA PRO A 92 3.97 -0.93 -34.31
C PRO A 92 4.20 0.41 -35.02
N VAL A 93 5.43 0.89 -34.95
CA VAL A 93 5.87 2.04 -35.74
C VAL A 93 5.61 1.66 -37.21
N PRO A 94 4.80 2.43 -37.96
CA PRO A 94 4.59 2.11 -39.37
C PRO A 94 5.94 2.24 -40.08
N ALA A 95 6.35 1.15 -40.74
CA ALA A 95 7.49 1.18 -41.65
C ALA A 95 7.15 2.18 -42.77
N GLN A 96 7.91 3.27 -42.84
CA GLN A 96 7.97 4.13 -44.02
C GLN A 96 9.15 3.71 -44.90
#